data_AF-A0A8H4WL38-F1
#
_entry.id   AF-A0A8H4WL38-F1
#
_cell.length_a   1.000
_cell.length_b   1.000
_cell.length_c   1.000
_cell.angle_alpha   90.00
_cell.angle_beta   90.00
_cell.angle_gamma   90.00
#
_symmetry.space_group_name_H-M   'P 1'
#
loop_
_entity.id
_entity.type
_entity.pdbx_description
1 polymer ?
#
loop_
_entity_poly.entity_id
_entity_poly.type
_entity_poly.pdbx_seq_one_letter_code
_entity_poly.pdbx_strand_id
1 'polypeptide(L)'
;MEVESGYKLVVAVDYGSTFTAIACAIKSNAVGQADTDSIHFITRWPPGDTSGFDTPSLISYTHNREPPLWGYQVEPGMQAYAWTKLLLDKNFQHGDFDDEMLRTVTGSNILQLPDQKGAVDTVADYLSQIYAHIQYHLLEVVKLLRGYGGDLSGVPIDFWFTIPASWV
;
A
#
# COMPACT_ATOMS: atom_id res chain seq x y z
N MET A 1 -22.28 26.27 -5.20
CA MET A 1 -22.84 24.99 -5.64
C MET A 1 -21.66 24.10 -5.97
N GLU A 2 -21.30 23.19 -5.07
CA GLU A 2 -20.40 22.10 -5.43
C GLU A 2 -21.16 21.21 -6.41
N VAL A 3 -20.64 21.09 -7.62
CA VAL A 3 -21.12 20.08 -8.56
C VAL A 3 -20.60 18.76 -8.01
N GLU A 4 -21.46 17.99 -7.33
CA GLU A 4 -21.13 16.61 -6.99
C GLU A 4 -20.79 15.89 -8.30
N SER A 5 -19.51 15.52 -8.47
CA SER A 5 -19.12 14.60 -9.52
C SER A 5 -20.00 13.36 -9.39
N GLY A 6 -20.74 13.01 -10.45
CA GLY A 6 -21.60 11.81 -10.48
C GLY A 6 -20.85 10.48 -10.34
N TYR A 7 -19.52 10.54 -10.17
CA TYR A 7 -18.60 9.42 -10.06
C TYR A 7 -17.49 9.71 -9.03
N LYS A 8 -17.04 8.68 -8.33
CA LYS A 8 -15.87 8.69 -7.43
C LYS A 8 -14.92 7.55 -7.78
N LEU A 9 -13.62 7.79 -7.68
CA LEU A 9 -12.62 6.73 -7.72
C LEU A 9 -12.50 6.15 -6.30
N VAL A 10 -12.67 4.84 -6.18
CA VAL A 10 -12.37 4.12 -4.95
C VAL A 10 -11.02 3.44 -5.12
N VAL A 11 -10.10 3.68 -4.19
CA VAL A 11 -8.80 3.01 -4.12
C VAL A 11 -8.77 2.15 -2.88
N ALA A 12 -8.86 0.84 -3.07
CA ALA A 12 -8.70 -0.15 -2.02
C ALA A 12 -7.22 -0.48 -1.84
N VAL A 13 -6.72 -0.33 -0.62
CA VAL A 13 -5.36 -0.68 -0.22
C VAL A 13 -5.43 -1.81 0.79
N ASP A 14 -4.98 -2.99 0.38
CA ASP A 14 -4.74 -4.08 1.30
C ASP A 14 -3.29 -4.03 1.78
N TYR A 15 -3.03 -3.27 2.85
CA TYR A 15 -1.72 -3.28 3.50
C TYR A 15 -1.65 -4.54 4.38
N GLY A 16 -1.22 -5.68 3.87
CA GLY A 16 -1.07 -6.91 4.66
C GLY A 16 0.23 -6.93 5.46
N SER A 17 0.38 -7.89 6.39
CA SER A 17 1.63 -8.07 7.13
C SER A 17 2.80 -8.44 6.23
N THR A 18 2.55 -9.26 5.20
CA THR A 18 3.59 -9.77 4.28
C THR A 18 3.56 -9.09 2.92
N PHE A 19 2.38 -8.83 2.36
CA PHE A 19 2.21 -8.25 1.03
C PHE A 19 1.19 -7.11 1.06
N THR A 20 1.34 -6.17 0.14
CA THR A 20 0.44 -5.05 -0.10
C THR A 20 -0.10 -5.08 -1.52
N ALA A 21 -1.42 -4.95 -1.66
CA ALA A 21 -2.10 -4.92 -2.95
C ALA A 21 -2.94 -3.64 -3.09
N ILE A 22 -3.13 -3.18 -4.33
CA ILE A 22 -3.93 -2.00 -4.64
C ILE A 22 -4.93 -2.33 -5.75
N ALA A 23 -6.20 -2.05 -5.49
CA ALA A 23 -7.28 -2.15 -6.46
C ALA A 23 -8.03 -0.83 -6.58
N CYS A 24 -8.44 -0.50 -7.79
CA CYS A 24 -9.12 0.74 -8.13
C CYS A 24 -10.44 0.42 -8.84
N ALA A 25 -11.50 1.15 -8.52
CA ALA A 25 -12.80 1.03 -9.17
C ALA A 25 -13.50 2.37 -9.26
N ILE A 26 -14.41 2.53 -10.22
CA ILE A 26 -15.24 3.73 -10.31
C ILE A 26 -16.63 3.42 -9.77
N LYS A 27 -17.02 4.19 -8.77
CA LYS A 27 -18.39 4.19 -8.26
C LYS A 27 -19.18 5.29 -8.95
N SER A 28 -20.26 4.94 -9.64
CA SER A 28 -21.23 5.92 -10.15
C SER A 28 -22.42 6.08 -9.21
N ASN A 29 -22.98 7.28 -9.16
CA ASN A 29 -24.22 7.57 -8.42
C ASN A 29 -25.48 7.12 -9.19
N ALA A 30 -25.35 6.62 -10.42
CA ALA A 30 -26.46 6.07 -11.18
C ALA A 30 -26.85 4.71 -10.58
N VAL A 31 -28.11 4.59 -10.16
CA VAL A 31 -28.68 3.38 -9.57
C VAL A 31 -28.57 2.22 -10.56
N GLY A 32 -27.76 1.21 -10.22
CA GLY A 32 -27.69 -0.03 -10.97
C GLY A 32 -26.30 -0.64 -10.99
N GLN A 33 -26.08 -1.57 -10.04
CA GLN A 33 -25.02 -2.58 -10.03
C GLN A 33 -23.58 -2.04 -9.97
N ALA A 34 -22.85 -2.40 -8.89
CA ALA A 34 -21.41 -2.28 -8.91
C ALA A 34 -20.91 -3.16 -10.06
N ASP A 35 -20.40 -2.53 -11.11
CA ASP A 35 -19.78 -3.24 -12.21
C ASP A 35 -18.47 -3.83 -11.69
N THR A 36 -18.50 -5.08 -11.21
CA THR A 36 -17.30 -5.77 -10.71
C THR A 36 -16.28 -5.99 -11.83
N ASP A 37 -16.68 -5.91 -13.10
CA ASP A 37 -15.76 -5.93 -14.24
C ASP A 37 -14.95 -4.62 -14.36
N SER A 38 -15.31 -3.59 -13.58
CA SER A 38 -14.59 -2.30 -13.50
C SER A 38 -13.49 -2.25 -12.42
N ILE A 39 -13.14 -3.38 -11.79
CA ILE A 39 -12.04 -3.44 -10.82
C ILE A 39 -10.71 -3.59 -11.56
N HIS A 40 -9.81 -2.62 -11.36
CA HIS A 40 -8.48 -2.62 -11.93
C HIS A 40 -7.40 -2.69 -10.84
N PHE A 41 -6.51 -3.67 -10.93
CA PHE A 41 -5.38 -3.80 -10.02
C PHE A 41 -4.18 -3.00 -10.53
N ILE A 42 -3.47 -2.33 -9.63
CA ILE A 42 -2.11 -1.85 -9.93
C ILE A 42 -1.20 -3.06 -9.85
N THR A 43 -0.61 -3.43 -10.99
CA THR A 43 0.20 -4.66 -11.10
C THR A 43 1.65 -4.43 -11.50
N ARG A 44 2.05 -3.17 -11.73
CA ARG A 44 3.42 -2.79 -12.04
C ARG A 44 4.03 -2.14 -10.82
N TRP A 45 5.18 -2.64 -10.38
CA TRP A 45 5.83 -2.19 -9.16
C TRP A 45 7.28 -1.76 -9.45
N PRO A 46 7.83 -0.77 -8.73
CA PRO A 46 9.24 -0.43 -8.86
C PRO A 46 10.12 -1.63 -8.42
N PRO A 47 11.30 -1.84 -9.03
CA PRO A 47 12.03 -0.92 -9.93
C PRO A 47 11.67 -0.95 -11.44
N GLY A 48 10.53 -1.52 -11.84
CA GLY A 48 9.97 -1.34 -13.20
C GLY A 48 9.78 -2.62 -14.00
N ASP A 49 10.55 -3.68 -13.70
CA ASP A 49 10.43 -4.99 -14.34
C ASP A 49 9.56 -5.98 -13.55
N THR A 50 9.12 -5.59 -12.35
CA THR A 50 8.32 -6.47 -11.48
C THR A 50 6.84 -6.29 -11.75
N SER A 51 6.17 -7.40 -12.08
CA SER A 51 4.73 -7.47 -12.23
C SER A 51 4.11 -8.53 -11.34
N GLY A 52 2.96 -8.21 -10.75
CA GLY A 52 2.26 -9.05 -9.78
C GLY A 52 1.08 -8.32 -9.17
N PHE A 53 0.16 -9.03 -8.53
CA PHE A 53 -1.02 -8.41 -7.91
C PHE A 53 -0.70 -7.64 -6.63
N ASP A 54 0.49 -7.85 -6.08
CA ASP A 54 0.94 -7.29 -4.82
C ASP A 54 2.44 -7.01 -4.82
N THR A 55 2.92 -6.40 -3.74
CA THR A 55 4.34 -6.14 -3.47
C THR A 55 4.64 -6.43 -2.00
N PRO A 56 5.87 -6.81 -1.62
CA PRO A 56 6.21 -7.04 -0.22
C PRO A 56 5.88 -5.84 0.68
N SER A 57 5.35 -6.13 1.87
CA SER A 57 5.16 -5.16 2.96
C SER A 57 6.47 -4.95 3.71
N LEU A 58 7.49 -4.49 2.98
CA LEU A 58 8.84 -4.23 3.45
C LEU A 58 9.24 -2.77 3.23
N ILE A 59 9.99 -2.22 4.17
CA ILE A 59 10.62 -0.91 4.06
C ILE A 59 12.08 -0.98 4.50
N SER A 60 12.97 -0.28 3.81
CA SER A 60 14.39 -0.16 4.15
C SER A 60 14.81 1.31 4.08
N TYR A 61 15.52 1.76 5.11
CA TYR A 61 16.00 3.14 5.21
C TYR A 61 17.46 3.20 4.78
N THR A 62 17.76 4.06 3.81
CA THR A 62 19.14 4.32 3.38
C THR A 62 19.74 5.45 4.21
N HIS A 63 21.08 5.50 4.31
CA HIS A 63 21.77 6.44 5.20
C HIS A 63 21.70 7.92 4.77
N ASN A 64 21.18 8.23 3.58
CA ASN A 64 21.41 9.52 2.89
C ASN A 64 20.18 10.44 2.74
N ARG A 65 19.16 10.30 3.60
CA ARG A 65 17.90 11.09 3.50
C ARG A 65 17.15 10.94 2.18
N GLU A 66 17.45 9.90 1.41
CA GLU A 66 16.65 9.51 0.26
C GLU A 66 15.31 8.94 0.75
N PRO A 67 14.27 8.95 -0.09
CA PRO A 67 13.06 8.19 0.19
C PRO A 67 13.42 6.74 0.53
N PRO A 68 12.75 6.13 1.51
CA PRO A 68 13.02 4.74 1.87
C PRO A 68 12.73 3.82 0.68
N LEU A 69 13.53 2.77 0.53
CA LEU A 69 13.24 1.69 -0.39
C LEU A 69 12.09 0.86 0.17
N TRP A 70 11.23 0.32 -0.69
CA TRP A 70 10.05 -0.42 -0.26
C TRP A 70 9.68 -1.51 -1.27
N GLY A 71 8.93 -2.51 -0.81
CA GLY A 71 8.47 -3.60 -1.65
C GLY A 71 9.62 -4.30 -2.38
N TYR A 72 9.47 -4.47 -3.69
CA TYR A 72 10.47 -5.12 -4.54
C TYR A 72 11.77 -4.32 -4.75
N GLN A 73 11.83 -3.06 -4.31
CA GLN A 73 13.07 -2.29 -4.33
C GLN A 73 14.04 -2.70 -3.21
N VAL A 74 13.55 -3.44 -2.22
CA VAL A 74 14.39 -3.95 -1.13
C VAL A 74 15.07 -5.24 -1.58
N GLU A 75 16.37 -5.19 -1.76
CA GLU A 75 17.18 -6.33 -2.21
C GLU A 75 17.71 -7.16 -1.04
N PRO A 76 18.02 -8.46 -1.26
CA PRO A 76 18.66 -9.30 -0.26
C PRO A 76 19.95 -8.67 0.30
N GLY A 77 20.08 -8.67 1.63
CA GLY A 77 21.24 -8.09 2.34
C GLY A 77 21.06 -6.63 2.75
N MET A 78 19.98 -5.96 2.32
CA MET A 78 19.61 -4.65 2.86
C MET A 78 18.97 -4.78 4.24
N GLN A 79 19.21 -3.80 5.11
CA GLN A 79 18.53 -3.73 6.40
C GLN A 79 17.09 -3.27 6.19
N ALA A 80 16.15 -4.21 6.26
CA ALA A 80 14.73 -3.97 6.02
C ALA A 80 13.87 -4.29 7.24
N TYR A 81 12.67 -3.72 7.29
CA TYR A 81 11.72 -3.87 8.38
C TYR A 81 10.43 -4.48 7.82
N ALA A 82 10.01 -5.60 8.42
CA ALA A 82 8.88 -6.40 7.95
C ALA A 82 7.87 -6.64 9.08
N TRP A 83 6.63 -6.96 8.70
CA TRP A 83 5.51 -7.21 9.62
C TRP A 83 5.20 -6.01 10.54
N THR A 84 5.55 -4.81 10.08
CA THR A 84 5.37 -3.55 10.82
C THR A 84 3.90 -3.24 11.11
N LYS A 85 2.97 -3.79 10.32
CA LYS A 85 1.52 -3.73 10.60
C LYS A 85 1.17 -4.30 11.98
N LEU A 86 1.77 -5.42 12.38
CA LEU A 86 1.45 -6.08 13.65
C LEU A 86 1.87 -5.21 14.85
N LEU A 87 2.88 -4.36 14.68
CA LEU A 87 3.35 -3.44 15.71
C LEU A 87 2.40 -2.26 15.98
N LEU A 88 1.35 -2.09 15.15
CA LEU A 88 0.28 -1.12 15.43
C LEU A 88 -0.76 -1.67 16.42
N ASP A 89 -0.81 -2.98 16.62
CA ASP A 89 -1.74 -3.59 17.56
C ASP A 89 -1.25 -3.39 19.00
N LYS A 90 -2.05 -2.68 19.80
CA LYS A 90 -1.74 -2.38 21.20
C LYS A 90 -1.75 -3.62 22.09
N ASN A 91 -2.40 -4.71 21.64
CA ASN A 91 -2.46 -5.97 22.35
C ASN A 91 -1.37 -6.95 21.90
N PHE A 92 -0.49 -6.56 20.98
CA PHE A 92 0.54 -7.43 20.45
C PHE A 92 1.59 -7.79 21.53
N GLN A 93 1.61 -9.06 21.92
CA GLN A 93 2.64 -9.59 22.80
C GLN A 93 3.89 -9.95 21.99
N HIS A 94 4.96 -9.15 22.15
CA HIS A 94 6.19 -9.30 21.37
C HIS A 94 6.87 -10.68 21.52
N GLY A 95 6.59 -11.40 22.61
CA GLY A 95 7.22 -12.69 22.92
C GLY A 95 6.80 -13.85 22.01
N ASP A 96 5.73 -13.72 21.24
CA ASP A 96 5.20 -14.85 20.45
C ASP A 96 6.00 -15.12 19.16
N PHE A 97 6.84 -14.18 18.73
CA PHE A 97 7.52 -14.22 17.42
C PHE A 97 8.99 -13.78 17.47
N ASP A 98 9.58 -13.63 18.66
CA ASP A 98 11.01 -13.32 18.84
C ASP A 98 11.87 -14.57 18.60
N ASP A 99 11.87 -15.04 17.35
CA ASP A 99 12.65 -16.17 16.90
C ASP A 99 13.88 -15.67 16.13
N GLU A 100 15.05 -15.78 16.75
CA GLU A 100 16.36 -15.45 16.17
C GLU A 100 16.63 -16.20 14.85
N MET A 101 16.01 -17.37 14.66
CA MET A 101 16.10 -18.15 13.43
C MET A 101 15.34 -17.49 12.27
N LEU A 102 14.15 -16.91 12.52
CA LEU A 102 13.39 -16.16 11.50
C LEU A 102 14.15 -14.94 11.01
N ARG A 103 14.88 -14.25 11.89
CA ARG A 103 15.71 -13.09 11.54
C ARG A 103 16.87 -13.47 10.63
N THR A 104 17.54 -14.57 10.99
CA THR A 104 18.71 -15.07 10.24
C THR A 104 18.33 -15.56 8.85
N VAL A 105 17.16 -16.20 8.71
CA VAL A 105 16.70 -16.78 7.43
C VAL A 105 16.14 -15.73 6.47
N THR A 106 15.47 -14.69 6.99
CA THR A 106 14.79 -13.69 6.13
C THR A 106 15.68 -12.50 5.75
N GLY A 107 16.81 -12.30 6.44
CA GLY A 107 17.67 -11.12 6.25
C GLY A 107 16.96 -9.79 6.57
N SER A 108 15.80 -9.85 7.22
CA SER A 108 14.93 -8.71 7.54
C SER A 108 14.74 -8.60 9.05
N ASN A 109 14.59 -7.37 9.53
CA ASN A 109 14.21 -7.08 10.91
C ASN A 109 12.69 -7.25 11.05
N ILE A 110 12.27 -8.48 11.29
CA ILE A 110 10.88 -8.84 11.57
C ILE A 110 10.48 -8.27 12.94
N LEU A 111 9.31 -7.62 13.00
CA LEU A 111 8.74 -7.07 14.25
C LEU A 111 9.68 -6.13 15.01
N GLN A 112 10.55 -5.44 14.28
CA GLN A 112 11.48 -4.47 14.80
C GLN A 112 11.26 -3.12 14.14
N LEU A 113 11.75 -2.08 14.80
CA LEU A 113 11.61 -0.71 14.34
C LEU A 113 12.98 -0.11 14.06
N PRO A 114 13.07 0.84 13.12
CA PRO A 114 14.28 1.61 12.93
C PRO A 114 14.61 2.42 14.17
N ASP A 115 15.90 2.73 14.34
CA ASP A 115 16.34 3.62 15.39
C ASP A 115 15.56 4.95 15.35
N GLN A 116 15.08 5.37 16.52
CA GLN A 116 14.37 6.64 16.71
C GLN A 116 13.02 6.75 15.97
N LYS A 117 12.45 5.64 15.47
CA LYS A 117 11.11 5.62 14.85
C LYS A 117 10.15 4.70 15.61
N GLY A 118 8.92 5.15 15.77
CA GLY A 118 7.82 4.31 16.27
C GLY A 118 7.20 3.44 15.18
N ALA A 119 6.31 2.54 15.58
CA ALA A 119 5.53 1.71 14.66
C ALA A 119 4.67 2.57 13.72
N VAL A 120 3.98 3.57 14.27
CA VAL A 120 3.16 4.51 13.49
C VAL A 120 4.00 5.26 12.47
N ASP A 121 5.17 5.77 12.85
CA ASP A 121 6.06 6.50 11.93
C ASP A 121 6.55 5.59 10.79
N THR A 122 6.94 4.36 11.13
CA THR A 122 7.46 3.39 10.16
C THR A 122 6.37 2.97 9.16
N VAL A 123 5.14 2.76 9.63
CA VAL A 123 4.00 2.45 8.76
C VAL A 123 3.60 3.66 7.93
N ALA A 124 3.62 4.87 8.50
CA ALA A 124 3.31 6.10 7.76
C ALA A 124 4.31 6.35 6.62
N ASP A 125 5.59 6.09 6.84
CA ASP A 125 6.61 6.19 5.80
C ASP A 125 6.37 5.19 4.66
N TYR A 126 6.05 3.94 4.99
CA TYR A 126 5.72 2.92 3.99
C TYR A 126 4.46 3.29 3.20
N LEU A 127 3.37 3.65 3.89
CA LEU A 127 2.12 4.04 3.24
C LEU A 127 2.26 5.34 2.44
N SER A 128 3.22 6.20 2.77
CA SER A 128 3.55 7.38 1.94
C SER A 128 4.17 6.99 0.61
N GLN A 129 5.00 5.93 0.57
CA GLN A 129 5.52 5.38 -0.69
C GLN A 129 4.40 4.74 -1.51
N ILE A 130 3.51 3.97 -0.87
CA ILE A 130 2.31 3.41 -1.50
C ILE A 130 1.45 4.52 -2.10
N TYR A 131 1.18 5.58 -1.35
CA TYR A 131 0.42 6.72 -1.83
C TYR A 131 1.08 7.41 -3.04
N ALA A 132 2.39 7.65 -2.98
CA ALA A 132 3.12 8.21 -4.12
C ALA A 132 3.04 7.32 -5.36
N HIS A 133 3.12 6.00 -5.19
CA HIS A 133 2.96 5.03 -6.28
C HIS A 133 1.54 5.04 -6.86
N ILE A 134 0.51 5.14 -6.01
CA ILE A 134 -0.89 5.31 -6.45
C ILE A 134 -1.05 6.59 -7.26
N GLN A 135 -0.49 7.71 -6.80
CA GLN A 135 -0.54 8.99 -7.53
C GLN A 135 0.15 8.89 -8.90
N TYR A 136 1.26 8.15 -8.99
CA TYR A 136 1.96 7.91 -10.26
C TYR A 136 1.08 7.15 -11.28
N HIS A 137 0.35 6.12 -10.83
CA HIS A 137 -0.55 5.33 -11.70
C HIS A 137 -1.94 5.96 -11.90
N LEU A 138 -2.31 6.95 -11.10
CA LEU A 138 -3.66 7.50 -11.05
C LEU A 138 -4.21 7.90 -12.41
N LEU A 139 -3.40 8.59 -13.22
CA LEU A 139 -3.82 9.04 -14.56
C LEU A 139 -4.12 7.86 -15.50
N GLU A 140 -3.31 6.80 -15.46
CA GLU A 140 -3.51 5.58 -16.26
C GLU A 140 -4.79 4.88 -15.83
N VAL A 141 -4.97 4.69 -14.51
CA VAL A 141 -6.16 4.06 -13.92
C VAL A 141 -7.44 4.82 -14.30
N VAL A 142 -7.48 6.14 -14.14
CA VAL A 142 -8.69 6.91 -14.45
C VAL A 142 -9.00 6.86 -15.95
N LYS A 143 -7.98 6.90 -16.83
CA LYS A 143 -8.18 6.74 -18.29
C LYS A 143 -8.73 5.37 -18.65
N LEU A 144 -8.21 4.31 -18.03
CA LEU A 144 -8.69 2.94 -18.27
C LEU A 144 -10.15 2.78 -17.83
N LEU A 145 -10.50 3.31 -16.66
CA LEU A 145 -11.83 3.13 -16.08
C LEU A 145 -12.89 4.10 -16.62
N ARG A 146 -12.52 5.30 -17.10
CA ARG A 146 -13.47 6.29 -17.66
C ARG A 146 -13.48 6.38 -19.18
N GLY A 147 -12.48 5.82 -19.85
CA GLY A 147 -12.24 6.03 -21.27
C GLY A 147 -11.52 7.36 -21.58
N TYR A 148 -10.93 7.42 -22.76
CA TYR A 148 -10.21 8.60 -23.27
C TYR A 148 -11.22 9.68 -23.69
N GLY A 149 -11.49 10.67 -22.84
CA GLY A 149 -12.30 11.83 -23.25
C GLY A 149 -12.94 12.66 -22.14
N GLY A 150 -13.03 12.15 -20.91
CA GLY A 150 -13.54 12.92 -19.77
C GLY A 150 -12.47 13.82 -19.15
N ASP A 151 -12.88 14.99 -18.63
CA ASP A 151 -12.03 15.77 -17.73
C ASP A 151 -11.66 14.90 -16.51
N LEU A 152 -10.37 14.63 -16.35
CA LEU A 152 -9.82 13.79 -15.28
C LEU A 152 -9.46 14.64 -14.04
N SER A 153 -9.52 15.97 -14.16
CA SER A 153 -9.27 16.87 -13.04
C SER A 153 -10.44 16.83 -12.05
N GLY A 154 -10.10 16.84 -10.75
CA GLY A 154 -11.11 16.94 -9.69
C GLY A 154 -11.97 15.70 -9.46
N VAL A 155 -11.58 14.51 -9.94
CA VAL A 155 -12.27 13.26 -9.57
C VAL A 155 -12.03 13.00 -8.07
N PRO A 156 -13.09 12.93 -7.23
CA PRO A 156 -12.92 12.60 -5.82
C PRO A 156 -12.38 11.19 -5.64
N ILE A 157 -11.46 11.01 -4.70
CA ILE A 157 -10.83 9.72 -4.38
C ILE A 157 -11.20 9.31 -2.96
N ASP A 158 -11.81 8.13 -2.81
CA ASP A 158 -12.08 7.50 -1.52
C ASP A 158 -11.07 6.36 -1.30
N PHE A 159 -10.28 6.43 -0.22
CA PHE A 159 -9.35 5.36 0.17
C PHE A 159 -9.99 4.39 1.15
N TRP A 160 -9.94 3.10 0.82
CA TRP A 160 -10.50 2.03 1.64
C TRP A 160 -9.38 1.08 2.06
N PHE A 161 -9.21 0.90 3.37
CA PHE A 161 -8.15 0.05 3.90
C PHE A 161 -8.72 -1.23 4.50
N THR A 162 -8.02 -2.35 4.29
CA THR A 162 -8.28 -3.59 5.02
C THR A 162 -7.60 -3.54 6.40
N ILE A 163 -8.33 -3.97 7.41
CA ILE A 163 -7.80 -4.16 8.77
C ILE A 163 -8.08 -5.57 9.26
N PRO A 164 -7.22 -6.14 10.12
CA PRO A 164 -7.51 -7.42 10.75
C PRO A 164 -8.83 -7.37 11.52
N ALA A 165 -9.58 -8.46 11.49
CA ALA A 165 -10.86 -8.54 12.21
C ALA A 165 -10.70 -8.41 13.73
N SER A 166 -9.51 -8.63 14.28
CA SER A 166 -9.21 -8.47 15.71
C SER A 166 -9.03 -7.01 16.15
N TRP A 167 -8.97 -6.05 15.22
CA TRP A 167 -8.72 -4.63 15.51
C TRP A 167 -9.99 -3.79 15.67
N VAL A 168 -11.16 -4.43 15.68
CA VAL A 168 -12.48 -3.79 15.84
C VAL A 168 -12.96 -3.73 17.29
#